data_AF-A0AAE0FZD1-F1
#
_entry.id   AF-A0AAE0FZD1-F1
#
_cell.length_a   1.000
_cell.length_b   1.000
_cell.length_c   1.000
_cell.angle_alpha   90.00
_cell.angle_beta   90.00
_cell.angle_gamma   90.00
#
_symmetry.space_group_name_H-M   'P 1'
#
loop_
_entity.id
_entity.type
_entity.pdbx_description
1 polymer ?
#
loop_
_entity_poly.entity_id
_entity_poly.type
_entity_poly.pdbx_seq_one_letter_code
_entity_poly.pdbx_strand_id
1 'polypeptide(L)'
;HNIRGRCVARHDPQHPWKAAPISIPSLHIFGTETQHKQVDTEENEALVKMFSEHTRTVIRHGAGHIIPTGKTMIAEYKAFLRSFYLPK
;
A
#
# COMPACT_ATOMS: atom_id res chain seq x y z
N HIS A 1 7.57 10.42 -27.40
CA HIS A 1 7.18 9.02 -27.14
C HIS A 1 8.41 8.25 -26.68
N ASN A 2 8.56 8.00 -25.37
CA ASN A 2 9.63 7.13 -24.87
C ASN A 2 9.04 6.18 -23.82
N ILE A 3 9.03 4.88 -24.15
CA ILE A 3 8.29 3.85 -23.42
C ILE A 3 9.30 3.02 -22.63
N ARG A 4 9.25 3.18 -21.30
CA ARG A 4 9.51 2.17 -20.26
C ARG A 4 10.89 1.50 -20.24
N GLY A 5 11.73 1.98 -19.32
CA GLY A 5 12.71 1.16 -18.62
C GLY A 5 11.99 0.06 -17.85
N ARG A 6 11.99 -1.16 -18.40
CA ARG A 6 11.54 -2.37 -17.70
C ARG A 6 12.57 -2.67 -16.61
N CYS A 7 12.18 -2.45 -15.35
CA CYS A 7 12.86 -3.04 -14.21
C CYS A 7 12.62 -4.57 -14.29
N VAL A 8 13.56 -5.30 -14.88
CA VAL A 8 13.57 -6.76 -14.88
C VAL A 8 13.93 -7.20 -13.47
N ALA A 9 12.92 -7.53 -12.70
CA ALA A 9 13.10 -7.98 -11.35
C ALA A 9 13.70 -9.40 -11.34
N ARG A 10 14.69 -9.60 -10.48
CA ARG A 10 15.49 -10.83 -10.42
C ARG A 10 14.60 -11.95 -9.87
N HIS A 11 14.43 -13.01 -10.65
CA HIS A 11 13.69 -14.18 -10.25
C HIS A 11 14.50 -14.94 -9.19
N ASP A 12 14.05 -14.93 -7.93
CA ASP A 12 14.57 -15.80 -6.86
C ASP A 12 13.77 -17.11 -6.87
N PRO A 13 14.35 -18.22 -7.37
CA PRO A 13 13.64 -19.50 -7.50
C PRO A 13 13.28 -20.12 -6.14
N GLN A 14 13.85 -19.65 -5.03
CA GLN A 14 13.53 -20.11 -3.68
C GLN A 14 12.37 -19.32 -3.06
N HIS A 15 12.08 -18.12 -3.58
CA HIS A 15 11.00 -17.24 -3.10
C HIS A 15 10.34 -16.53 -4.29
N PRO A 16 9.48 -17.20 -5.07
CA PRO A 16 8.94 -16.68 -6.33
C PRO A 16 8.13 -15.37 -6.17
N TRP A 17 7.63 -15.08 -4.97
CA TRP A 17 6.98 -13.81 -4.62
C TRP A 17 7.94 -12.61 -4.50
N LYS A 18 9.26 -12.82 -4.47
CA LYS A 18 10.27 -11.74 -4.49
C LYS A 18 10.56 -11.21 -5.90
N ALA A 19 9.99 -11.83 -6.93
CA ALA A 19 10.40 -11.62 -8.31
C ALA A 19 9.97 -10.29 -8.94
N ALA A 20 9.30 -9.38 -8.21
CA ALA A 20 9.11 -7.94 -8.51
C ALA A 20 8.23 -7.32 -7.42
N PRO A 21 8.34 -6.02 -7.12
CA PRO A 21 7.30 -5.32 -6.36
C PRO A 21 5.94 -5.48 -7.03
N ILE A 22 4.92 -5.83 -6.25
CA ILE A 22 3.55 -6.00 -6.71
C ILE A 22 3.07 -4.67 -7.29
N SER A 23 2.75 -4.64 -8.59
CA SER A 23 2.43 -3.42 -9.33
C SER A 23 0.92 -3.20 -9.51
N ILE A 24 0.11 -3.76 -8.62
CA ILE A 24 -1.32 -3.46 -8.56
C ILE A 24 -1.52 -2.23 -7.68
N PRO A 25 -2.50 -1.38 -8.00
CA PRO A 25 -2.92 -0.34 -7.08
C PRO A 25 -3.37 -0.92 -5.73
N SER A 26 -2.85 -0.40 -4.62
CA SER A 26 -3.19 -0.86 -3.28
C SER A 26 -3.35 0.30 -2.30
N LEU A 27 -4.26 0.15 -1.34
CA LEU A 27 -4.46 1.09 -0.24
C LEU A 27 -4.19 0.38 1.08
N HIS A 28 -3.18 0.85 1.81
CA HIS A 28 -2.78 0.33 3.11
C HIS A 28 -3.17 1.34 4.18
N ILE A 29 -3.95 0.91 5.17
CA ILE A 29 -4.40 1.75 6.28
C ILE A 29 -4.03 1.03 7.56
N PHE A 30 -3.19 1.64 8.39
CA PHE A 30 -2.82 1.04 9.66
C PHE A 30 -2.47 2.09 10.72
N GLY A 31 -2.67 1.69 11.97
CA GLY A 31 -2.35 2.47 13.15
C GLY A 31 -0.84 2.53 13.39
N THR A 32 -0.34 3.66 13.90
CA THR A 32 1.05 3.81 14.40
C THR A 32 1.16 3.61 15.90
N GLU A 33 0.03 3.41 16.58
CA GLU A 33 -0.03 3.14 18.02
C GLU A 33 0.40 1.69 18.29
N THR A 34 1.51 1.54 19.01
CA THR A 34 2.06 0.23 19.42
C THR A 34 1.26 -0.43 20.55
N GLN A 35 0.25 0.26 21.10
CA GLN A 35 -0.54 -0.21 22.23
C GLN A 35 -1.56 -1.30 21.86
N HIS A 36 -1.89 -1.45 20.57
CA HIS A 36 -2.84 -2.46 20.10
C HIS A 36 -2.12 -3.66 19.47
N LYS A 37 -1.97 -4.73 20.27
CA LYS A 37 -1.24 -5.99 19.99
C LYS A 37 -1.76 -6.87 18.82
N GLN A 38 -2.52 -6.36 17.86
CA GLN A 38 -3.08 -7.22 16.80
C GLN A 38 -2.16 -7.40 15.59
N VAL A 39 -1.46 -6.35 15.13
CA VAL A 39 -0.47 -6.43 14.04
C VAL A 39 0.60 -5.39 14.30
N ASP A 40 1.87 -5.77 14.22
CA ASP A 40 2.98 -4.83 14.43
C ASP A 40 3.01 -3.77 13.31
N THR A 41 3.38 -2.54 13.65
CA THR A 41 3.68 -1.51 12.65
C THR A 41 4.80 -1.99 11.71
N GLU A 42 5.79 -2.73 12.23
CA GLU A 42 6.88 -3.27 11.41
C GLU A 42 6.39 -4.28 10.36
N GLU A 43 5.43 -5.14 10.72
CA GLU A 43 4.83 -6.12 9.80
C GLU A 43 4.01 -5.43 8.70
N ASN A 44 3.25 -4.38 9.05
CA ASN A 44 2.53 -3.57 8.07
C ASN A 44 3.48 -2.88 7.09
N GLU A 45 4.58 -2.31 7.58
CA GLU A 45 5.60 -1.69 6.74
C GLU A 45 6.32 -2.71 5.85
N ALA A 46 6.58 -3.92 6.35
CA ALA A 46 7.12 -5.02 5.55
C ALA A 46 6.18 -5.40 4.41
N LEU A 47 4.88 -5.49 4.67
CA LEU A 47 3.85 -5.74 3.66
C LEU A 47 3.79 -4.61 2.62
N VAL A 48 3.79 -3.34 3.05
CA VAL A 48 3.81 -2.17 2.16
C VAL A 48 5.00 -2.20 1.21
N LYS A 49 6.18 -2.62 1.69
CA LYS A 49 7.41 -2.75 0.89
C LYS A 49 7.32 -3.82 -0.21
N MET A 50 6.38 -4.75 -0.13
CA MET A 50 6.13 -5.71 -1.19
C MET A 50 5.42 -5.09 -2.40
N PHE A 51 4.74 -3.95 -2.23
CA PHE A 51 4.04 -3.23 -3.31
C PHE A 51 4.92 -2.11 -3.89
N SER A 52 4.75 -1.87 -5.19
CA SER A 52 5.44 -0.78 -5.89
C SER A 52 5.06 0.58 -5.30
N GLU A 53 6.06 1.45 -5.10
CA GLU A 53 5.88 2.80 -4.58
C GLU A 53 5.00 3.68 -5.47
N HIS A 54 4.88 3.32 -6.75
CA HIS A 54 4.11 4.08 -7.74
C HIS A 54 2.64 3.67 -7.80
N THR A 55 2.28 2.56 -7.16
CA THR A 55 0.91 2.02 -7.15
C THR A 55 0.34 1.85 -5.75
N ARG A 56 1.14 2.03 -4.69
CA ARG A 56 0.66 1.95 -3.31
C ARG A 56 0.31 3.33 -2.76
N THR A 57 -0.78 3.39 -2.02
CA THR A 57 -1.16 4.50 -1.14
C THR A 57 -1.11 4.01 0.29
N VAL A 58 -0.48 4.77 1.19
CA VAL A 58 -0.32 4.40 2.60
C VAL A 58 -0.89 5.51 3.48
N ILE A 59 -1.83 5.14 4.34
CA ILE A 59 -2.46 6.02 5.31
C ILE A 59 -2.11 5.51 6.70
N ARG A 60 -1.38 6.33 7.45
CA ARG A 60 -0.99 6.07 8.84
C ARG A 60 -1.87 6.90 9.77
N HIS A 61 -2.41 6.29 10.83
CA HIS A 61 -3.24 7.03 11.79
C HIS A 61 -2.86 6.72 13.24
N GLY A 62 -3.05 7.70 14.13
CA GLY A 62 -2.85 7.51 15.58
C GLY A 62 -4.06 6.90 16.30
N ALA A 63 -5.13 6.57 15.58
CA ALA A 63 -6.35 6.03 16.19
C ALA A 63 -6.32 4.49 16.23
N GLY A 64 -5.48 3.89 17.08
CA GLY A 64 -5.45 2.45 17.37
C GLY A 64 -5.71 1.49 16.20
N HIS A 65 -6.41 0.38 16.44
CA HIS A 65 -6.83 -0.60 15.42
C HIS A 65 -8.29 -0.38 14.97
N ILE A 66 -8.58 0.79 14.40
CA ILE A 66 -9.92 1.18 13.92
C ILE A 66 -9.78 1.78 12.53
N ILE A 67 -10.70 1.49 11.59
CA ILE A 67 -10.76 2.22 10.32
C ILE A 67 -11.16 3.67 10.63
N PRO A 68 -10.29 4.67 10.42
CA PRO A 68 -10.64 6.01 10.80
C PRO A 68 -11.74 6.54 9.85
N THR A 69 -12.85 6.96 10.43
CA THR A 69 -14.04 7.50 9.74
C THR A 69 -14.08 9.03 9.75
N GLY A 70 -12.98 9.68 10.12
CA GLY A 70 -12.84 11.13 10.04
C GLY A 70 -13.02 11.63 8.60
N LYS A 71 -13.57 12.85 8.45
CA LYS A 71 -13.86 13.45 7.13
C LYS A 71 -12.65 13.41 6.18
N THR A 72 -11.45 13.68 6.69
CA THR A 72 -10.20 13.64 5.94
C THR A 72 -9.91 12.24 5.37
N MET A 73 -10.08 11.20 6.18
CA MET A 73 -9.81 9.82 5.79
C MET A 73 -10.83 9.31 4.77
N ILE A 74 -12.10 9.67 4.96
CA ILE A 74 -13.15 9.38 3.96
C ILE A 74 -12.82 10.04 2.62
N ALA A 75 -12.27 11.24 2.62
CA ALA A 75 -11.86 11.92 1.38
C ALA A 75 -10.72 11.18 0.69
N GLU A 76 -9.72 10.69 1.43
CA GLU A 76 -8.62 9.89 0.87
C GLU A 76 -9.08 8.54 0.31
N TYR A 77 -9.99 7.84 0.98
CA TYR A 77 -10.57 6.60 0.46
C TYR A 77 -11.32 6.85 -0.84
N LYS A 78 -12.13 7.92 -0.89
CA LYS A 78 -12.85 8.32 -2.10
C LYS A 78 -11.89 8.70 -3.22
N ALA A 79 -10.81 9.41 -2.92
CA ALA A 79 -9.80 9.78 -3.91
C ALA A 79 -9.12 8.54 -4.50
N PHE A 80 -8.70 7.60 -3.66
CA PHE A 80 -8.13 6.32 -4.10
C PHE A 80 -9.12 5.56 -4.99
N LEU A 81 -10.35 5.33 -4.53
CA LEU A 81 -11.36 4.58 -5.31
C LEU A 81 -11.69 5.27 -6.64
N ARG A 82 -11.81 6.60 -6.67
CA ARG A 82 -12.07 7.35 -7.91
C ARG A 82 -10.96 7.17 -8.96
N SER A 83 -9.72 6.90 -8.55
CA SER A 83 -8.61 6.63 -9.48
C SER A 83 -8.81 5.35 -10.33
N PHE A 84 -9.74 4.47 -9.93
CA PHE A 84 -10.09 3.25 -10.66
C PHE A 84 -11.36 3.37 -11.49
N TYR A 85 -12.34 4.12 -11.00
CA TYR A 85 -13.68 4.18 -11.60
C TYR A 85 -13.85 5.32 -12.61
N LEU A 86 -12.95 6.30 -12.64
CA LEU A 86 -13.02 7.37 -13.64
C LEU A 86 -12.16 7.02 -14.86
N PRO A 87 -12.71 7.14 -16.09
CA PRO A 87 -11.90 7.08 -17.29
C PRO A 87 -10.82 8.15 -17.22
N LYS A 88 -9.59 7.77 -17.56
CA LYS A 88 -8.42 8.65 -17.60
C LYS A 88 -8.46 9.59 -18.80
#